data_AF-A0AAV0H190-F1
#
_entry.id   AF-A0AAV0H190-F1
#
_cell.length_a   1.000
_cell.length_b   1.000
_cell.length_c   1.000
_cell.angle_alpha   90.00
_cell.angle_beta   90.00
_cell.angle_gamma   90.00
#
_symmetry.space_group_name_H-M   'P 1'
#
loop_
_entity.id
_entity.type
_entity.pdbx_description
1 polymer ?
#
loop_
_entity_poly.entity_id
_entity_poly.type
_entity_poly.pdbx_seq_one_letter_code
_entity_poly.pdbx_strand_id
1 'polypeptide(L)'
;MDHVRTLVNPVEQAVRTSGLKIKTLRDEEIKISIWNLGGQHEFYALHDLMFPGHGSASLFIIITSLFRKPSNREPKTPGEVEEDLQYWLRFIVSNSRRALQQCILPNVTIVLTHFDKISQPSQNIQLIVNSIQRIRDKFQGFVEFYPNVFTVDARSSASVNKLTQHLQKTSKTILQRVPRTYQLCNDLTQILSDWRAENSNKPAMRWKEFDELCQVKVPGLRIGSRHDNKEKVEMRRKAVASCLHHMGEVIYFDQLGFLILDCEWFCCEVLGQLVKLDVRKKPSSMENGFISRRELEKILRGTLQGQIIPGMGSSKILQTLEAGDLVRMMLKLELCYEQDPADSNSPLLIPSILEESRGKPQKWLIVSSPECLYVGRHLECDDSSHMFLAPGFFALLQAINLLTLLLQFQVLVI
;
A
#
# COMPACT_ATOMS: atom_id res chain seq x y z
N MET A 1 -41.17 23.93 19.72
CA MET A 1 -40.22 24.47 18.71
C MET A 1 -38.95 23.67 18.84
N ASP A 2 -39.07 22.42 18.41
CA ASP A 2 -38.00 21.46 18.20
C ASP A 2 -37.41 21.75 16.82
N HIS A 3 -36.08 21.83 16.67
CA HIS A 3 -35.32 21.52 15.43
C HIS A 3 -33.80 21.70 15.62
N VAL A 4 -33.20 21.10 16.65
CA VAL A 4 -31.72 20.91 16.68
C VAL A 4 -31.36 19.57 17.32
N ARG A 5 -31.80 18.47 16.71
CA ARG A 5 -31.31 17.11 17.04
C ARG A 5 -31.47 16.19 15.83
N THR A 6 -30.60 16.32 14.83
CA THR A 6 -30.20 15.21 13.94
C THR A 6 -29.22 15.74 12.89
N LEU A 7 -27.93 15.57 13.13
CA LEU A 7 -26.88 15.47 12.10
C LEU A 7 -25.66 14.78 12.73
N VAL A 8 -25.91 13.67 13.44
CA VAL A 8 -24.86 12.66 13.62
C VAL A 8 -25.11 11.68 12.50
N ASN A 9 -24.27 11.72 11.46
CA ASN A 9 -24.30 10.71 10.43
C ASN A 9 -24.27 9.35 11.15
N PRO A 10 -25.24 8.46 10.91
CA PRO A 10 -25.19 7.14 11.48
C PRO A 10 -23.87 6.53 11.01
N VAL A 11 -23.04 6.16 11.98
CA VAL A 11 -21.81 5.37 11.83
C VAL A 11 -22.00 4.51 10.59
N GLU A 12 -21.26 4.82 9.52
CA GLU A 12 -21.24 4.03 8.28
C GLU A 12 -21.36 2.59 8.73
N GLN A 13 -22.50 1.94 8.44
CA GLN A 13 -22.68 0.54 8.75
C GLN A 13 -21.38 -0.12 8.34
N ALA A 14 -20.79 -0.92 9.25
CA ALA A 14 -19.60 -1.69 8.98
C ALA A 14 -19.92 -2.75 7.90
N VAL A 15 -20.20 -2.27 6.69
CA VAL A 15 -20.14 -3.00 5.45
C VAL A 15 -18.73 -3.54 5.44
N ARG A 16 -18.57 -4.85 5.32
CA ARG A 16 -17.27 -5.48 5.10
C ARG A 16 -16.53 -4.67 4.06
N THR A 17 -15.56 -3.89 4.49
CA THR A 17 -14.78 -3.05 3.59
C THR A 17 -13.78 -3.98 2.93
N SER A 18 -14.12 -4.43 1.73
CA SER A 18 -13.22 -5.25 0.90
C SER A 18 -12.20 -4.33 0.22
N GLY A 19 -10.91 -4.57 0.46
CA GLY A 19 -9.80 -3.88 -0.20
C GLY A 19 -9.15 -2.76 0.58
N LEU A 20 -8.11 -2.20 -0.04
CA LEU A 20 -7.37 -1.06 0.49
C LEU A 20 -8.27 0.15 0.60
N LYS A 21 -8.07 0.95 1.65
CA LYS A 21 -8.75 2.24 1.84
C LYS A 21 -7.78 3.28 2.35
N ILE A 22 -7.85 4.47 1.78
CA ILE A 22 -7.12 5.64 2.26
C ILE A 22 -8.16 6.64 2.74
N LYS A 23 -8.06 7.09 4.00
CA LYS A 23 -8.89 8.20 4.50
C LYS A 23 -7.96 9.32 4.96
N THR A 24 -8.19 10.52 4.45
CA THR A 24 -7.42 11.71 4.85
C THR A 24 -8.24 12.56 5.81
N LEU A 25 -7.61 12.96 6.90
CA LEU A 25 -8.15 13.79 7.96
C LEU A 25 -7.27 15.02 8.12
N ARG A 26 -7.87 16.16 8.41
CA ARG A 26 -7.14 17.37 8.80
C ARG A 26 -7.50 17.71 10.23
N ASP A 27 -6.50 17.85 11.07
CA ASP A 27 -6.60 18.21 12.47
C ASP A 27 -5.71 19.43 12.73
N GLU A 28 -6.34 20.60 12.86
CA GLU A 28 -5.65 21.90 12.97
C GLU A 28 -4.63 22.11 11.83
N GLU A 29 -3.34 21.97 12.15
CA GLU A 29 -2.20 22.15 11.26
C GLU A 29 -1.70 20.85 10.62
N ILE A 30 -2.24 19.69 11.04
CA ILE A 30 -1.74 18.38 10.63
C ILE A 30 -2.72 17.71 9.68
N LYS A 31 -2.18 17.23 8.57
CA LYS A 31 -2.87 16.31 7.67
C LYS A 31 -2.44 14.89 8.02
N ILE A 32 -3.40 14.04 8.38
CA ILE A 32 -3.17 12.62 8.66
C ILE A 32 -3.84 11.81 7.56
N SER A 33 -3.07 10.94 6.90
CA SER A 33 -3.62 9.96 5.96
C SER A 33 -3.58 8.59 6.61
N ILE A 34 -4.73 7.93 6.69
CA ILE A 34 -4.90 6.59 7.27
C ILE A 34 -4.98 5.58 6.13
N TRP A 35 -4.01 4.68 6.08
CA TRP A 35 -3.87 3.66 5.04
C TRP A 35 -4.26 2.30 5.65
N ASN A 36 -5.44 1.80 5.29
CA ASN A 36 -5.87 0.46 5.67
C ASN A 36 -5.41 -0.53 4.60
N LEU A 37 -4.42 -1.35 4.93
CA LEU A 37 -3.84 -2.32 4.01
C LEU A 37 -4.78 -3.50 3.72
N GLY A 38 -5.81 -3.73 4.56
CA GLY A 38 -6.70 -4.88 4.41
C GLY A 38 -6.02 -6.19 4.81
N GLY A 39 -6.59 -6.91 5.78
CA GLY A 39 -6.01 -8.19 6.23
C GLY A 39 -6.30 -9.37 5.30
N GLN A 40 -6.75 -9.13 4.07
CA GLN A 40 -7.10 -10.21 3.14
C GLN A 40 -5.87 -10.60 2.30
N HIS A 41 -5.60 -11.91 2.19
CA HIS A 41 -4.40 -12.46 1.56
C HIS A 41 -4.19 -11.98 0.13
N GLU A 42 -5.27 -11.67 -0.59
CA GLU A 42 -5.25 -11.21 -1.97
C GLU A 42 -4.51 -9.87 -2.12
N PHE A 43 -4.48 -9.04 -1.07
CA PHE A 43 -3.81 -7.74 -1.10
C PHE A 43 -2.36 -7.77 -0.60
N TYR A 44 -1.87 -8.91 -0.11
CA TYR A 44 -0.55 -9.00 0.51
C TYR A 44 0.59 -8.64 -0.45
N ALA A 45 0.45 -8.96 -1.75
CA ALA A 45 1.43 -8.57 -2.77
C ALA A 45 1.51 -7.04 -2.96
N LEU A 46 0.45 -6.30 -2.64
CA LEU A 46 0.41 -4.84 -2.73
C LEU A 46 0.83 -4.13 -1.43
N HIS A 47 0.96 -4.85 -0.30
CA HIS A 47 1.30 -4.22 0.97
C HIS A 47 2.68 -3.55 0.95
N ASP A 48 3.66 -4.17 0.28
CA ASP A 48 5.01 -3.62 0.12
C ASP A 48 4.97 -2.29 -0.63
N LEU A 49 4.13 -2.16 -1.66
CA LEU A 49 3.96 -0.93 -2.44
C LEU A 49 3.36 0.22 -1.61
N MET A 50 2.52 -0.12 -0.64
CA MET A 50 1.86 0.84 0.24
C MET A 50 2.66 1.14 1.50
N PHE A 51 3.80 0.46 1.69
CA PHE A 51 4.68 0.72 2.81
C PHE A 51 5.32 2.09 2.64
N PRO A 52 5.34 2.91 3.69
CA PRO A 52 5.76 4.29 3.52
C PRO A 52 7.28 4.38 3.30
N GLY A 53 7.68 5.22 2.34
CA GLY A 53 9.07 5.35 1.90
C GLY A 53 10.00 5.98 2.95
N HIS A 54 11.29 6.06 2.60
CA HIS A 54 12.33 6.64 3.47
C HIS A 54 11.98 8.07 3.90
N GLY A 55 12.19 8.37 5.18
CA GLY A 55 11.96 9.71 5.74
C GLY A 55 10.48 10.11 5.89
N SER A 56 9.54 9.21 5.62
CA SER A 56 8.11 9.44 5.84
C SER A 56 7.76 9.53 7.32
N ALA A 57 6.86 10.45 7.67
CA ALA A 57 6.29 10.57 9.00
C ALA A 57 5.18 9.52 9.20
N SER A 58 5.57 8.32 9.64
CA SER A 58 4.66 7.17 9.67
C SER A 58 4.47 6.60 11.07
N LEU A 59 3.22 6.24 11.39
CA LEU A 59 2.81 5.57 12.62
C LEU A 59 2.03 4.30 12.25
N PHE A 60 2.48 3.16 12.77
CA PHE A 60 1.84 1.87 12.53
C PHE A 60 0.89 1.51 13.67
N ILE A 61 -0.34 1.16 13.33
CA ILE A 61 -1.36 0.72 14.28
C ILE A 61 -1.69 -0.73 13.97
N ILE A 62 -1.27 -1.65 14.84
CA ILE A 62 -1.59 -3.07 14.70
C ILE A 62 -2.90 -3.31 15.46
N ILE A 63 -3.95 -3.61 14.70
CA ILE A 63 -5.28 -3.87 15.23
C ILE A 63 -5.51 -5.38 15.23
N THR A 64 -5.68 -5.97 16.41
CA THR A 64 -6.06 -7.38 16.56
C THR A 64 -7.38 -7.50 17.33
N SER A 65 -8.18 -8.49 16.95
CA SER A 65 -9.43 -8.82 17.65
C SER A 65 -9.14 -9.86 18.73
N LEU A 66 -9.70 -9.68 19.92
CA LEU A 66 -9.65 -10.68 20.99
C LEU A 66 -10.48 -11.94 20.68
N PHE A 67 -11.18 -11.96 19.56
CA PHE A 67 -12.07 -13.04 19.13
C PHE A 67 -11.78 -13.47 17.70
N ARG A 68 -11.74 -14.78 17.42
CA ARG A 68 -11.70 -15.32 16.04
C ARG A 68 -12.96 -14.94 15.28
N LYS A 69 -14.10 -15.16 15.93
CA LYS A 69 -15.43 -14.83 15.42
C LYS A 69 -16.14 -13.96 16.44
N PRO A 70 -16.06 -12.63 16.29
CA PRO A 70 -16.69 -11.71 17.23
C PRO A 70 -18.21 -11.90 17.35
N SER A 71 -18.89 -12.39 16.31
CA SER A 71 -20.33 -12.70 16.35
C SER A 71 -20.65 -13.86 17.29
N ASN A 72 -19.80 -14.89 17.29
CA ASN A 72 -20.00 -16.13 18.04
C ASN A 72 -19.31 -16.08 19.41
N ARG A 73 -18.68 -14.95 19.76
CA ARG A 73 -17.88 -14.74 20.97
C ARG A 73 -16.83 -15.84 21.18
N GLU A 74 -16.26 -16.35 20.09
CA GLU A 74 -15.19 -17.33 20.12
C GLU A 74 -13.84 -16.63 20.38
N PRO A 75 -13.26 -16.73 21.60
CA PRO A 75 -12.07 -15.98 21.97
C PRO A 75 -10.84 -16.51 21.24
N LYS A 76 -9.87 -15.63 20.96
CA LYS A 76 -8.52 -16.04 20.56
C LYS A 76 -7.76 -16.56 21.78
N THR A 77 -6.91 -17.55 21.53
CA THR A 77 -5.88 -17.95 22.49
C THR A 77 -4.75 -16.92 22.52
N PRO A 78 -3.91 -16.90 23.58
CA PRO A 78 -2.74 -16.02 23.64
C PRO A 78 -1.79 -16.24 22.46
N GLY A 79 -1.59 -17.50 22.04
CA GLY A 79 -0.75 -17.85 20.89
C GLY A 79 -1.26 -17.26 19.57
N GLU A 80 -2.56 -17.26 19.33
CA GLU A 80 -3.12 -16.66 18.11
C GLU A 80 -2.99 -15.13 18.08
N VAL A 81 -3.13 -14.46 19.24
CA VAL A 81 -2.87 -13.02 19.32
C VAL A 81 -1.39 -12.74 19.06
N GLU A 82 -0.51 -13.58 19.60
CA GLU A 82 0.93 -13.50 19.40
C GLU A 82 1.33 -13.69 17.93
N GLU A 83 0.74 -14.67 17.24
CA GLU A 83 0.94 -14.92 15.81
C GLU A 83 0.48 -13.75 14.95
N ASP A 84 -0.71 -13.18 15.21
CA ASP A 84 -1.20 -11.98 14.52
C ASP A 84 -0.18 -10.83 14.63
N LEU A 85 0.27 -10.54 15.86
CA LEU A 85 1.19 -9.44 16.13
C LEU A 85 2.56 -9.71 15.50
N GLN A 86 3.06 -10.94 15.62
CA GLN A 86 4.33 -11.34 15.04
C GLN A 86 4.33 -11.18 13.53
N TYR A 87 3.26 -11.56 12.82
CA TYR A 87 3.17 -11.35 11.38
C TYR A 87 3.34 -9.87 11.00
N TRP A 88 2.54 -8.99 11.60
CA TRP A 88 2.58 -7.55 11.27
C TRP A 88 3.88 -6.89 11.69
N LEU A 89 4.47 -7.28 12.82
CA LEU A 89 5.76 -6.76 13.24
C LEU A 89 6.88 -7.20 12.30
N ARG A 90 6.93 -8.47 11.91
CA ARG A 90 7.93 -8.91 10.92
C ARG A 90 7.73 -8.20 9.58
N PHE A 91 6.49 -7.92 9.18
CA PHE A 91 6.19 -7.18 7.96
C PHE A 91 6.74 -5.74 8.02
N ILE A 92 6.51 -5.05 9.15
CA ILE A 92 7.03 -3.70 9.38
C ILE A 92 8.56 -3.70 9.40
N VAL A 93 9.19 -4.65 10.08
CA VAL A 93 10.66 -4.75 10.16
C VAL A 93 11.28 -5.07 8.79
N SER A 94 10.71 -6.04 8.05
CA SER A 94 11.15 -6.39 6.70
C SER A 94 11.14 -5.20 5.75
N ASN A 95 10.09 -4.38 5.80
CA ASN A 95 9.95 -3.23 4.89
C ASN A 95 10.63 -1.95 5.37
N SER A 96 10.80 -1.76 6.68
CA SER A 96 11.54 -0.60 7.24
C SER A 96 13.05 -0.68 6.99
N ARG A 97 13.66 -1.87 7.06
CA ARG A 97 15.11 -2.05 6.82
C ARG A 97 15.55 -1.83 5.37
N ARG A 98 14.63 -1.99 4.40
CA ARG A 98 14.86 -1.59 2.99
C ARG A 98 15.16 -0.09 2.89
N ALA A 99 14.74 0.68 3.90
CA ALA A 99 15.05 2.08 3.97
C ALA A 99 16.46 2.32 4.54
N LEU A 100 17.48 2.27 3.68
CA LEU A 100 18.93 2.42 3.95
C LEU A 100 19.34 3.64 4.82
N GLN A 101 18.41 4.53 5.20
CA GLN A 101 18.62 5.72 6.03
C GLN A 101 17.41 6.03 6.94
N GLN A 102 16.82 5.03 7.60
CA GLN A 102 15.88 5.33 8.69
C GLN A 102 16.65 5.72 9.96
N CYS A 103 16.68 7.02 10.26
CA CYS A 103 17.23 7.54 11.52
C CYS A 103 16.33 7.27 12.74
N ILE A 104 15.13 6.70 12.54
CA ILE A 104 14.10 6.51 13.58
C ILE A 104 13.47 5.15 13.40
N LEU A 105 13.28 4.41 14.50
CA LEU A 105 12.57 3.15 14.48
C LEU A 105 11.07 3.35 14.15
N PRO A 106 10.44 2.41 13.43
CA PRO A 106 9.00 2.46 13.19
C PRO A 106 8.21 2.57 14.49
N ASN A 107 7.36 3.58 14.60
CA ASN A 107 6.50 3.77 15.76
C ASN A 107 5.30 2.82 15.67
N VAL A 108 5.09 1.99 16.69
CA VAL A 108 4.06 0.94 16.68
C VAL A 108 3.12 1.07 17.87
N THR A 109 1.82 1.12 17.60
CA THR A 109 0.76 1.08 18.61
C THR A 109 -0.06 -0.20 18.46
N ILE A 110 -0.24 -0.93 19.57
CA ILE A 110 -1.04 -2.17 19.60
C ILE A 110 -2.45 -1.84 20.11
N VAL A 111 -3.46 -2.28 19.36
CA VAL A 111 -4.88 -2.08 19.67
C VAL A 111 -5.60 -3.43 19.67
N LEU A 112 -6.20 -3.77 20.82
CA LEU A 112 -7.06 -4.91 21.03
C LEU A 112 -8.52 -4.48 20.90
N THR A 113 -9.23 -5.04 19.94
CA THR A 113 -10.65 -4.73 19.68
C THR A 113 -11.59 -5.76 20.29
N HIS A 114 -12.88 -5.41 20.37
CA HIS A 114 -13.95 -6.24 20.91
C HIS A 114 -13.83 -6.51 22.41
N PHE A 115 -13.15 -5.62 23.13
CA PHE A 115 -12.99 -5.74 24.57
C PHE A 115 -14.34 -5.70 25.32
N ASP A 116 -15.34 -5.02 24.75
CA ASP A 116 -16.73 -4.98 25.24
C ASP A 116 -17.41 -6.35 25.33
N LYS A 117 -16.93 -7.35 24.58
CA LYS A 117 -17.51 -8.70 24.56
C LYS A 117 -16.93 -9.62 25.63
N ILE A 118 -15.97 -9.14 26.41
CA ILE A 118 -15.36 -9.88 27.50
C ILE A 118 -16.30 -9.78 28.71
N SER A 119 -16.98 -10.88 29.02
CA SER A 119 -17.94 -10.92 30.14
C SER A 119 -17.27 -10.92 31.52
N GLN A 120 -16.04 -11.44 31.64
CA GLN A 120 -15.24 -11.43 32.87
C GLN A 120 -13.74 -11.33 32.56
N PRO A 121 -12.95 -10.59 33.37
CA PRO A 121 -11.49 -10.61 33.26
C PRO A 121 -10.97 -12.00 33.63
N SER A 122 -10.87 -12.86 32.61
CA SER A 122 -10.40 -14.23 32.75
C SER A 122 -8.87 -14.28 32.83
N GLN A 123 -8.34 -15.38 33.38
CA GLN A 123 -6.91 -15.72 33.34
C GLN A 123 -6.32 -15.60 31.92
N ASN A 124 -7.15 -15.77 30.89
CA ASN A 124 -6.78 -15.62 29.49
C ASN A 124 -6.31 -14.21 29.12
N ILE A 125 -6.86 -13.14 29.72
CA ILE A 125 -6.41 -11.76 29.43
C ILE A 125 -5.00 -11.51 29.96
N GLN A 126 -4.69 -12.01 31.16
CA GLN A 126 -3.34 -11.91 31.72
C GLN A 126 -2.34 -12.68 30.86
N LEU A 127 -2.72 -13.86 30.36
CA LEU A 127 -1.89 -14.61 29.42
C LEU A 127 -1.68 -13.84 28.10
N ILE A 128 -2.71 -13.18 27.56
CA ILE A 128 -2.58 -12.32 26.37
C ILE A 128 -1.63 -11.14 26.64
N VAL A 129 -1.77 -10.46 27.77
CA VAL A 129 -0.88 -9.36 28.16
C VAL A 129 0.57 -9.84 28.26
N ASN A 130 0.80 -11.01 28.87
CA ASN A 130 2.12 -11.62 28.94
C ASN A 130 2.66 -11.96 27.54
N SER A 131 1.85 -12.54 26.65
CA SER A 131 2.22 -12.79 25.25
C SER A 131 2.61 -11.51 24.51
N ILE A 132 1.86 -10.42 24.70
CA ILE A 132 2.19 -9.11 24.11
C ILE A 132 3.52 -8.60 24.65
N GLN A 133 3.79 -8.76 25.95
CA GLN A 133 5.06 -8.34 26.53
C GLN A 133 6.23 -9.15 25.95
N ARG A 134 6.11 -10.48 25.81
CA ARG A 134 7.14 -11.30 25.14
C ARG A 134 7.42 -10.83 23.72
N ILE A 135 6.38 -10.47 22.97
CA ILE A 135 6.54 -9.91 21.62
C ILE A 135 7.25 -8.56 21.65
N ARG A 136 6.92 -7.69 22.60
CA ARG A 136 7.63 -6.40 22.74
C ARG A 136 9.10 -6.59 23.04
N ASP A 137 9.42 -7.50 23.95
CA ASP A 137 10.80 -7.83 24.32
C ASP A 137 11.55 -8.42 23.13
N LYS A 138 10.90 -9.32 22.37
CA LYS A 138 11.45 -9.90 21.14
C LYS A 138 11.81 -8.83 20.11
N PHE A 139 10.90 -7.91 19.82
CA PHE A 139 11.11 -6.86 18.81
C PHE A 139 11.78 -5.58 19.36
N GLN A 140 12.35 -5.63 20.56
CA GLN A 140 13.05 -4.50 21.15
C GLN A 140 14.23 -4.07 20.26
N GLY A 141 14.33 -2.77 19.98
CA GLY A 141 15.38 -2.22 19.12
C GLY A 141 15.10 -2.32 17.61
N PHE A 142 14.06 -3.04 17.19
CA PHE A 142 13.59 -3.06 15.80
C PHE A 142 12.46 -2.07 15.55
N VAL A 143 11.62 -1.81 16.55
CA VAL A 143 10.50 -0.86 16.52
C VAL A 143 10.38 -0.08 17.83
N GLU A 144 9.77 1.09 17.79
CA GLU A 144 9.45 1.92 18.97
C GLU A 144 7.98 1.66 19.37
N PHE A 145 7.77 0.81 20.38
CA PHE A 145 6.42 0.53 20.88
C PHE A 145 5.88 1.67 21.74
N TYR A 146 4.62 2.02 21.54
CA TYR A 146 3.88 2.77 22.54
C TYR A 146 3.67 1.90 23.80
N PRO A 147 3.98 2.40 25.02
CA PRO A 147 3.95 1.57 26.23
C PRO A 147 2.59 0.96 26.55
N ASN A 148 1.49 1.67 26.27
CA ASN A 148 0.16 1.19 26.62
C ASN A 148 -0.45 0.38 25.48
N VAL A 149 -1.06 -0.76 25.82
CA VAL A 149 -1.92 -1.51 24.90
C VAL A 149 -3.32 -0.93 25.00
N PHE A 150 -3.90 -0.51 23.88
CA PHE A 150 -5.27 0.00 23.88
C PHE A 150 -6.28 -1.13 23.80
N THR A 151 -7.30 -1.11 24.65
CA THR A 151 -8.48 -1.98 24.54
C THR A 151 -9.66 -1.13 24.09
N VAL A 152 -10.24 -1.44 22.93
CA VAL A 152 -11.20 -0.56 22.25
C VAL A 152 -12.51 -1.31 21.94
N ASP A 153 -13.63 -0.71 22.32
CA ASP A 153 -14.93 -0.95 21.69
C ASP A 153 -15.10 0.05 20.55
N ALA A 154 -14.98 -0.43 19.31
CA ALA A 154 -15.07 0.41 18.12
C ALA A 154 -16.45 1.08 17.94
N ARG A 155 -17.47 0.65 18.69
CA ARG A 155 -18.82 1.24 18.67
C ARG A 155 -18.99 2.35 19.71
N SER A 156 -18.01 2.53 20.60
CA SER A 156 -18.04 3.53 21.66
C SER A 156 -17.05 4.65 21.37
N SER A 157 -17.57 5.84 21.05
CA SER A 157 -16.74 7.03 20.84
C SER A 157 -15.86 7.34 22.06
N ALA A 158 -16.39 7.14 23.27
CA ALA A 158 -15.64 7.31 24.52
C ALA A 158 -14.46 6.33 24.62
N SER A 159 -14.62 5.09 24.15
CA SER A 159 -13.55 4.09 24.15
C SER A 159 -12.45 4.45 23.14
N VAL A 160 -12.84 4.92 21.95
CA VAL A 160 -11.90 5.30 20.88
C VAL A 160 -11.17 6.61 21.19
N ASN A 161 -11.76 7.52 21.99
CA ASN A 161 -11.20 8.86 22.23
C ASN A 161 -9.76 8.85 22.77
N LYS A 162 -9.42 7.90 23.66
CA LYS A 162 -8.05 7.76 24.20
C LYS A 162 -7.05 7.39 23.10
N LEU A 163 -7.45 6.53 22.17
CA LEU A 163 -6.65 6.17 21.01
C LEU A 163 -6.48 7.40 20.09
N THR A 164 -7.56 8.13 19.80
CA THR A 164 -7.51 9.35 18.98
C THR A 164 -6.50 10.38 19.53
N GLN A 165 -6.58 10.69 20.83
CA GLN A 165 -5.66 11.63 21.48
C GLN A 165 -4.20 11.18 21.40
N HIS A 166 -3.95 9.88 21.55
CA HIS A 166 -2.62 9.29 21.37
C HIS A 166 -2.11 9.45 19.94
N LEU A 167 -2.95 9.16 18.93
CA LEU A 167 -2.57 9.30 17.53
C LEU A 167 -2.22 10.77 17.21
N GLN A 168 -3.03 11.73 17.65
CA GLN A 168 -2.76 13.16 17.44
C GLN A 168 -1.41 13.58 18.05
N LYS A 169 -1.16 13.21 19.32
CA LYS A 169 0.08 13.56 20.03
C LYS A 169 1.31 12.89 19.40
N THR A 170 1.18 11.63 19.02
CA THR A 170 2.28 10.86 18.42
C THR A 170 2.60 11.40 17.03
N SER A 171 1.60 11.70 16.21
CA SER A 171 1.80 12.35 14.90
C SER A 171 2.51 13.70 15.03
N LYS A 172 2.12 14.55 15.98
CA LYS A 172 2.84 15.82 16.30
C LYS A 172 4.32 15.56 16.62
N THR A 173 4.60 14.51 17.40
CA THR A 173 5.98 14.16 17.80
C THR A 173 6.81 13.62 16.63
N ILE A 174 6.23 12.75 15.80
CA ILE A 174 6.92 12.18 14.63
C ILE A 174 7.26 13.30 13.63
N LEU A 175 6.31 14.22 13.37
CA LEU A 175 6.52 15.35 12.47
C LEU A 175 7.67 16.28 12.89
N GLN A 176 7.95 16.39 14.19
CA GLN A 176 9.09 17.17 14.69
C GLN A 176 10.43 16.49 14.46
N ARG A 177 10.45 15.15 14.29
CA ARG A 177 11.68 14.36 14.14
C ARG A 177 12.05 14.09 12.69
N VAL A 178 11.08 14.13 11.76
CA VAL A 178 11.35 13.92 10.32
C VAL A 178 11.99 15.16 9.68
N PRO A 179 12.78 15.00 8.60
CA PRO A 179 13.37 16.12 7.88
C PRO A 179 12.32 17.14 7.44
N ARG A 180 12.62 18.43 7.62
CA ARG A 180 11.75 19.50 7.12
C ARG A 180 11.72 19.46 5.60
N THR A 181 10.53 19.55 5.04
CA THR A 181 10.31 19.65 3.60
C THR A 181 10.55 21.09 3.12
N TYR A 182 10.72 21.27 1.81
CA TYR A 182 10.82 22.62 1.26
C TYR A 182 9.52 23.38 1.53
N GLN A 183 9.59 24.64 1.97
CA GLN A 183 8.41 25.49 2.16
C GLN A 183 7.51 25.52 0.91
N LEU A 184 8.15 25.47 -0.26
CA LEU A 184 7.53 25.39 -1.56
C LEU A 184 6.59 24.18 -1.74
N CYS A 185 6.83 23.07 -1.03
CA CYS A 185 5.95 21.90 -1.05
C CYS A 185 4.62 22.22 -0.36
N ASN A 186 4.63 23.01 0.72
CA ASN A 186 3.41 23.41 1.42
C ASN A 186 2.52 24.27 0.51
N ASP A 187 3.12 25.24 -0.19
CA ASP A 187 2.42 26.09 -1.16
C ASP A 187 1.82 25.24 -2.28
N LEU A 188 2.61 24.30 -2.82
CA LEU A 188 2.16 23.40 -3.88
C LEU A 188 1.08 22.42 -3.44
N THR A 189 1.11 21.93 -2.19
CA THR A 189 0.02 21.09 -1.67
C THR A 189 -1.32 21.83 -1.73
N GLN A 190 -1.34 23.12 -1.38
CA GLN A 190 -2.55 23.93 -1.48
C GLN A 190 -2.93 24.18 -2.94
N ILE A 191 -1.99 24.57 -3.81
CA ILE A 191 -2.25 24.80 -5.24
C ILE A 191 -2.79 23.54 -5.92
N LEU A 192 -2.23 22.37 -5.62
CA LEU A 192 -2.71 21.09 -6.13
C LEU A 192 -4.08 20.72 -5.54
N SER A 193 -4.38 21.10 -4.30
CA SER A 193 -5.71 20.94 -3.71
C SER A 193 -6.75 21.77 -4.47
N ASP A 194 -6.44 23.03 -4.75
CA ASP A 194 -7.32 23.93 -5.50
C ASP A 194 -7.51 23.42 -6.94
N TRP A 195 -6.42 22.98 -7.58
CA TRP A 195 -6.49 22.38 -8.90
C TRP A 195 -7.37 21.13 -8.93
N ARG A 196 -7.27 20.25 -7.92
CA ARG A 196 -8.15 19.06 -7.80
C ARG A 196 -9.61 19.45 -7.63
N ALA A 197 -9.90 20.52 -6.87
CA ALA A 197 -11.27 21.00 -6.71
C ALA A 197 -11.86 21.51 -8.04
N GLU A 198 -11.05 22.21 -8.84
CA GLU A 198 -11.42 22.70 -10.17
C GLU A 198 -11.46 21.57 -11.23
N ASN A 199 -10.72 20.49 -11.01
CA ASN A 199 -10.56 19.36 -11.94
C ASN A 199 -10.91 18.03 -11.25
N SER A 200 -12.05 17.98 -10.55
CA SER A 200 -12.46 16.81 -9.73
C SER A 200 -12.59 15.50 -10.50
N ASN A 201 -12.64 15.58 -11.82
CA ASN A 201 -12.72 14.45 -12.73
C ASN A 201 -11.36 14.00 -13.31
N LYS A 202 -10.25 14.63 -12.90
CA LYS A 202 -8.89 14.31 -13.35
C LYS A 202 -8.05 13.78 -12.18
N PRO A 203 -7.97 12.45 -11.98
CA PRO A 203 -7.21 11.86 -10.87
C PRO A 203 -5.68 11.91 -11.09
N ALA A 204 -5.24 12.29 -12.29
CA ALA A 204 -3.84 12.43 -12.67
C ALA A 204 -3.63 13.74 -13.45
N MET A 205 -2.36 14.12 -13.60
CA MET A 205 -1.91 15.33 -14.29
C MET A 205 -0.68 15.02 -15.13
N ARG A 206 -0.67 15.40 -16.41
CA ARG A 206 0.53 15.26 -17.26
C ARG A 206 1.63 16.19 -16.78
N TRP A 207 2.89 15.82 -16.98
CA TRP A 207 4.03 16.65 -16.58
C TRP A 207 3.95 18.06 -17.18
N LYS A 208 3.51 18.18 -18.44
CA LYS A 208 3.30 19.47 -19.09
C LYS A 208 2.24 20.34 -18.39
N GLU A 209 1.15 19.75 -17.91
CA GLU A 209 0.12 20.49 -17.14
C GLU A 209 0.70 20.95 -15.79
N PHE A 210 1.52 20.10 -15.14
CA PHE A 210 2.24 20.47 -13.91
C PHE A 210 3.23 21.61 -14.14
N ASP A 211 3.96 21.59 -15.26
CA ASP A 211 4.89 22.64 -15.67
C ASP A 211 4.19 23.98 -15.87
N GLU A 212 3.03 23.97 -16.55
CA GLU A 212 2.20 25.15 -16.77
C GLU A 212 1.63 25.67 -15.45
N LEU A 213 1.16 24.78 -14.58
CA LEU A 213 0.70 25.14 -13.24
C LEU A 213 1.81 25.81 -12.42
N CYS A 214 3.00 25.22 -12.40
CA CYS A 214 4.17 25.79 -11.73
C CYS A 214 4.55 27.16 -12.31
N GLN A 215 4.53 27.29 -13.64
CA GLN A 215 4.86 28.53 -14.34
C GLN A 215 3.93 29.69 -13.95
N VAL A 216 2.64 29.40 -13.74
CA VAL A 216 1.61 30.41 -13.45
C VAL A 216 1.48 30.70 -11.95
N LYS A 217 1.47 29.65 -11.12
CA LYS A 217 1.05 29.75 -9.72
C LYS A 217 2.22 29.71 -8.72
N VAL A 218 3.43 29.34 -9.15
CA VAL A 218 4.56 29.10 -8.25
C VAL A 218 5.77 29.95 -8.63
N PRO A 219 5.95 31.15 -8.03
CA PRO A 219 7.06 32.04 -8.37
C PRO A 219 8.45 31.38 -8.32
N GLY A 220 8.68 30.51 -7.33
CA GLY A 220 9.96 29.79 -7.17
C GLY A 220 10.25 28.72 -8.23
N LEU A 221 9.26 28.33 -9.03
CA LEU A 221 9.36 27.32 -10.10
C LEU A 221 9.04 27.90 -11.48
N ARG A 222 8.99 29.23 -11.59
CA ARG A 222 8.73 29.94 -12.83
C ARG A 222 10.04 30.17 -13.60
N ILE A 223 9.96 30.05 -14.92
CA ILE A 223 10.95 30.61 -15.85
C ILE A 223 10.57 32.09 -16.05
N GLY A 224 11.30 32.99 -15.40
CA GLY A 224 11.04 34.43 -15.37
C GLY A 224 11.77 35.22 -16.45
N SER A 225 12.90 34.73 -16.94
CA SER A 225 13.75 35.41 -17.94
C SER A 225 14.24 34.46 -19.03
N ARG A 226 14.61 35.02 -20.20
CA ARG A 226 15.30 34.28 -21.28
C ARG A 226 16.69 33.76 -20.86
N HIS A 227 17.27 34.35 -19.81
CA HIS A 227 18.57 33.95 -19.26
C HIS A 227 18.44 32.95 -18.11
N ASP A 228 17.22 32.60 -17.70
CA ASP A 228 17.02 31.58 -16.67
C ASP A 228 17.47 30.22 -17.20
N ASN A 229 18.24 29.51 -16.39
CA ASN A 229 18.64 28.17 -16.72
C ASN A 229 17.42 27.24 -16.65
N LYS A 230 16.86 26.93 -17.82
CA LYS A 230 15.69 26.05 -17.98
C LYS A 230 15.91 24.68 -17.33
N GLU A 231 17.09 24.09 -17.50
CA GLU A 231 17.43 22.79 -16.91
C GLU A 231 17.45 22.86 -15.37
N LYS A 232 17.94 23.96 -14.80
CA LYS A 232 17.93 24.18 -13.36
C LYS A 232 16.51 24.31 -12.81
N VAL A 233 15.61 24.99 -13.52
CA VAL A 233 14.19 25.09 -13.12
C VAL A 233 13.50 23.73 -13.22
N GLU A 234 13.76 22.99 -14.29
CA GLU A 234 13.24 21.63 -14.47
C GLU A 234 13.70 20.71 -13.34
N MET A 235 14.99 20.72 -13.00
CA MET A 235 15.55 19.95 -11.90
C MET A 235 14.88 20.31 -10.56
N ARG A 236 14.55 21.58 -10.33
CA ARG A 236 13.80 22.01 -9.14
C ARG A 236 12.37 21.48 -9.12
N ARG A 237 11.65 21.54 -10.26
CA ARG A 237 10.29 20.99 -10.38
C ARG A 237 10.28 19.49 -10.08
N LYS A 238 11.21 18.73 -10.66
CA LYS A 238 11.38 17.30 -10.39
C LYS A 238 11.68 17.02 -8.92
N ALA A 239 12.61 17.77 -8.32
CA ALA A 239 12.95 17.61 -6.90
C ALA A 239 11.74 17.88 -5.98
N VAL A 240 10.91 18.87 -6.30
CA VAL A 240 9.68 19.17 -5.56
C VAL A 240 8.62 18.10 -5.78
N ALA A 241 8.41 17.62 -7.00
CA ALA A 241 7.50 16.52 -7.29
C ALA A 241 7.93 15.23 -6.55
N SER A 242 9.22 14.93 -6.51
CA SER A 242 9.76 13.82 -5.68
C SER A 242 9.53 14.06 -4.19
N CYS A 243 9.67 15.29 -3.69
CA CYS A 243 9.38 15.61 -2.29
C CYS A 243 7.89 15.39 -1.96
N LEU A 244 6.99 15.88 -2.80
CA LEU A 244 5.54 15.63 -2.69
C LEU A 244 5.21 14.14 -2.76
N HIS A 245 5.94 13.37 -3.57
CA HIS A 245 5.81 11.92 -3.63
C HIS A 245 6.20 11.24 -2.31
N HIS A 246 7.35 11.60 -1.73
CA HIS A 246 7.76 11.07 -0.43
C HIS A 246 6.83 11.46 0.73
N MET A 247 6.15 12.61 0.61
CA MET A 247 5.11 13.03 1.56
C MET A 247 3.79 12.27 1.39
N GLY A 248 3.62 11.48 0.32
CA GLY A 248 2.37 10.80 -0.02
C GLY A 248 1.29 11.73 -0.59
N GLU A 249 1.66 12.94 -1.03
CA GLU A 249 0.73 13.90 -1.63
C GLU A 249 0.40 13.58 -3.09
N VAL A 250 1.34 12.94 -3.79
CA VAL A 250 1.21 12.50 -5.19
C VAL A 250 1.97 11.18 -5.41
N ILE A 251 1.71 10.48 -6.50
CA ILE A 251 2.61 9.41 -6.99
C ILE A 251 3.33 9.93 -8.23
N TYR A 252 4.66 9.96 -8.19
CA TYR A 252 5.48 10.51 -9.26
C TYR A 252 6.71 9.66 -9.53
N PHE A 253 6.90 9.32 -10.81
CA PHE A 253 8.09 8.70 -11.34
C PHE A 253 8.55 9.48 -12.56
N ASP A 254 9.79 9.95 -12.56
CA ASP A 254 10.32 10.84 -13.59
C ASP A 254 10.14 10.28 -15.02
N GLN A 255 10.26 8.95 -15.16
CA GLN A 255 10.19 8.28 -16.46
C GLN A 255 8.78 8.21 -17.05
N LEU A 256 7.73 8.41 -16.25
CA LEU A 256 6.35 8.20 -16.69
C LEU A 256 5.72 9.45 -17.33
N GLY A 257 6.23 10.64 -17.01
CA GLY A 257 5.74 11.90 -17.59
C GLY A 257 4.37 12.36 -17.09
N PHE A 258 3.92 11.86 -15.93
CA PHE A 258 2.69 12.29 -15.27
C PHE A 258 2.77 12.08 -13.75
N LEU A 259 1.86 12.72 -13.02
CA LEU A 259 1.67 12.58 -11.59
C LEU A 259 0.27 12.01 -11.33
N ILE A 260 0.16 11.05 -10.42
CA ILE A 260 -1.14 10.67 -9.83
C ILE A 260 -1.42 11.65 -8.71
N LEU A 261 -2.54 12.37 -8.81
CA LEU A 261 -2.97 13.34 -7.81
C LEU A 261 -3.97 12.75 -6.82
N ASP A 262 -4.70 11.71 -7.23
CA ASP A 262 -5.63 10.96 -6.40
C ASP A 262 -5.05 9.56 -6.09
N CYS A 263 -4.34 9.47 -4.97
CA CYS A 263 -3.77 8.22 -4.48
C CYS A 263 -4.86 7.22 -4.07
N GLU A 264 -6.01 7.69 -3.58
CA GLU A 264 -7.12 6.80 -3.17
C GLU A 264 -7.70 6.10 -4.39
N TRP A 265 -8.00 6.86 -5.45
CA TRP A 265 -8.42 6.32 -6.75
C TRP A 265 -7.43 5.28 -7.27
N PHE A 266 -6.14 5.61 -7.30
CA PHE A 266 -5.14 4.69 -7.83
C PHE A 266 -5.06 3.39 -7.02
N CYS A 267 -4.95 3.50 -5.70
CA CYS A 267 -4.79 2.34 -4.83
C CYS A 267 -6.06 1.48 -4.72
N CYS A 268 -7.23 2.10 -4.64
CA CYS A 268 -8.49 1.38 -4.41
C CYS A 268 -9.10 0.87 -5.72
N GLU A 269 -9.01 1.65 -6.80
CA GLU A 269 -9.71 1.35 -8.05
C GLU A 269 -8.80 0.73 -9.10
N VAL A 270 -7.58 1.27 -9.28
CA VAL A 270 -6.65 0.70 -10.27
C VAL A 270 -6.03 -0.58 -9.69
N LEU A 271 -5.33 -0.48 -8.56
CA LEU A 271 -4.66 -1.64 -7.96
C LEU A 271 -5.66 -2.67 -7.40
N GLY A 272 -6.75 -2.20 -6.79
CA GLY A 272 -7.79 -3.08 -6.26
C GLY A 272 -8.47 -3.94 -7.32
N GLN A 273 -8.45 -3.54 -8.59
CA GLN A 273 -8.97 -4.34 -9.69
C GLN A 273 -7.96 -5.35 -10.20
N LEU A 274 -6.66 -5.02 -10.21
CA LEU A 274 -5.59 -5.97 -10.55
C LEU A 274 -5.61 -7.19 -9.64
N VAL A 275 -5.81 -6.98 -8.34
CA VAL A 275 -5.96 -8.05 -7.36
C VAL A 275 -7.23 -8.87 -7.58
N LYS A 276 -8.29 -8.25 -8.09
CA LYS A 276 -9.59 -8.87 -8.39
C LYS A 276 -9.68 -9.42 -9.81
N LEU A 277 -8.59 -9.46 -10.57
CA LEU A 277 -8.50 -10.25 -11.82
C LEU A 277 -8.54 -11.73 -11.43
N ASP A 278 -9.70 -12.16 -10.93
CA ASP A 278 -9.93 -13.47 -10.36
C ASP A 278 -9.87 -14.51 -11.48
N VAL A 279 -9.08 -15.54 -11.19
CA VAL A 279 -8.79 -16.78 -11.92
C VAL A 279 -10.05 -17.47 -12.49
N ARG A 280 -11.24 -17.17 -11.96
CA ARG A 280 -12.53 -17.73 -12.40
C ARG A 280 -13.10 -17.12 -13.68
N LYS A 281 -12.67 -15.91 -14.04
CA LYS A 281 -12.98 -15.26 -15.32
C LYS A 281 -11.68 -14.97 -16.07
N LYS A 282 -10.76 -15.94 -16.11
CA LYS A 282 -9.63 -15.89 -17.04
C LYS A 282 -10.18 -15.53 -18.42
N PRO A 283 -9.72 -14.43 -19.04
CA PRO A 283 -9.83 -14.30 -20.48
C PRO A 283 -9.30 -15.60 -21.07
N SER A 284 -9.96 -16.16 -22.09
CA SER A 284 -9.47 -17.38 -22.75
C SER A 284 -8.04 -17.25 -23.29
N SER A 285 -7.50 -16.02 -23.33
CA SER A 285 -6.15 -15.65 -23.73
C SER A 285 -5.10 -15.60 -22.59
N MET A 286 -5.48 -15.81 -21.32
CA MET A 286 -4.51 -15.87 -20.22
C MET A 286 -4.02 -17.29 -19.98
N GLU A 287 -2.79 -17.57 -20.42
CA GLU A 287 -2.10 -18.84 -20.22
C GLU A 287 -0.98 -18.65 -19.19
N ASN A 288 -0.96 -19.45 -18.13
CA ASN A 288 0.11 -19.50 -17.12
C ASN A 288 0.53 -18.14 -16.52
N GLY A 289 -0.42 -17.23 -16.30
CA GLY A 289 -0.17 -15.90 -15.70
C GLY A 289 0.28 -14.82 -16.69
N PHE A 290 0.41 -15.15 -17.98
CA PHE A 290 0.72 -14.19 -19.03
C PHE A 290 -0.55 -13.59 -19.63
N ILE A 291 -0.49 -12.29 -19.96
CA ILE A 291 -1.54 -11.55 -20.65
C ILE A 291 -0.94 -10.63 -21.71
N SER A 292 -1.52 -10.60 -22.91
CA SER A 292 -1.07 -9.63 -23.92
C SER A 292 -1.31 -8.20 -23.45
N ARG A 293 -0.40 -7.27 -23.80
CA ARG A 293 -0.55 -5.84 -23.48
C ARG A 293 -1.92 -5.30 -23.92
N ARG A 294 -2.39 -5.69 -25.12
CA ARG A 294 -3.68 -5.26 -25.67
C ARG A 294 -4.87 -5.72 -24.81
N GLU A 295 -4.86 -6.96 -24.33
CA GLU A 295 -5.93 -7.45 -23.47
C GLU A 295 -5.90 -6.81 -22.09
N LEU A 296 -4.70 -6.61 -21.50
CA LEU A 296 -4.57 -5.89 -20.24
C LEU A 296 -5.08 -4.45 -20.38
N GLU A 297 -4.71 -3.74 -21.44
CA GLU A 297 -5.23 -2.41 -21.71
C GLU A 297 -6.75 -2.40 -21.88
N LYS A 298 -7.33 -3.40 -22.54
CA LYS A 298 -8.78 -3.53 -22.71
C LYS A 298 -9.48 -3.75 -21.38
N ILE A 299 -8.92 -4.58 -20.50
CA ILE A 299 -9.43 -4.77 -19.13
C ILE A 299 -9.39 -3.44 -18.37
N LEU A 300 -8.25 -2.75 -18.38
CA LEU A 300 -8.10 -1.45 -17.73
C LEU A 300 -9.07 -0.41 -18.30
N ARG A 301 -9.25 -0.34 -19.62
CA ARG A 301 -10.27 0.53 -20.26
C ARG A 301 -11.68 0.19 -19.76
N GLY A 302 -12.01 -1.10 -19.68
CA GLY A 302 -13.28 -1.57 -19.13
C GLY A 302 -13.50 -1.11 -17.70
N THR A 303 -12.47 -1.14 -16.85
CA THR A 303 -12.51 -0.62 -15.48
C THR A 303 -12.73 0.89 -15.44
N LEU A 304 -11.99 1.65 -16.24
CA LEU A 304 -12.11 3.11 -16.32
C LEU A 304 -13.48 3.55 -16.86
N GLN A 305 -14.14 2.71 -17.66
CA GLN A 305 -15.46 2.96 -18.23
C GLN A 305 -16.60 2.38 -17.38
N GLY A 306 -16.40 1.31 -16.63
CA GLY A 306 -17.42 0.55 -15.91
C GLY A 306 -18.02 1.25 -14.68
N GLN A 307 -17.51 2.42 -14.29
CA GLN A 307 -18.07 3.26 -13.22
C GLN A 307 -19.21 4.18 -13.70
N ILE A 308 -20.06 3.67 -14.60
CA ILE A 308 -21.28 4.35 -15.01
C ILE A 308 -22.38 4.02 -14.00
N ILE A 309 -22.60 4.90 -13.03
CA ILE A 309 -23.89 4.98 -12.34
C ILE A 309 -24.84 5.76 -13.27
N PRO A 310 -26.00 5.21 -13.68
CA PRO A 310 -26.94 5.93 -14.55
C PRO A 310 -27.45 7.19 -13.83
N GLY A 311 -27.16 8.38 -14.36
CA GLY A 311 -27.59 9.67 -13.81
C GLY A 311 -26.46 10.61 -13.37
N MET A 312 -25.22 10.12 -13.31
CA MET A 312 -24.02 10.94 -13.08
C MET A 312 -23.18 10.85 -14.37
N GLY A 313 -22.83 12.01 -14.94
CA GLY A 313 -22.24 12.11 -16.27
C GLY A 313 -21.05 11.18 -16.52
N SER A 314 -20.83 10.85 -17.79
CA SER A 314 -19.75 9.97 -18.28
C SER A 314 -18.46 10.04 -17.45
N SER A 315 -17.89 8.89 -17.10
CA SER A 315 -16.54 8.81 -16.51
C SER A 315 -15.55 9.56 -17.40
N LYS A 316 -15.16 10.77 -16.98
CA LYS A 316 -14.17 11.63 -17.64
C LYS A 316 -12.72 11.24 -17.26
N ILE A 317 -12.52 10.07 -16.65
CA ILE A 317 -11.22 9.55 -16.15
C ILE A 317 -10.23 9.30 -17.32
N LEU A 318 -10.75 8.96 -18.50
CA LEU A 318 -9.95 8.73 -19.73
C LEU A 318 -9.45 10.02 -20.42
N GLN A 319 -9.74 11.21 -19.90
CA GLN A 319 -9.23 12.46 -20.51
C GLN A 319 -7.74 12.70 -20.22
N THR A 320 -7.20 12.14 -19.13
CA THR A 320 -5.82 12.46 -18.72
C THR A 320 -4.83 11.32 -18.96
N LEU A 321 -5.21 10.08 -18.64
CA LEU A 321 -4.37 8.89 -18.82
C LEU A 321 -5.03 7.86 -19.73
N GLU A 322 -4.21 7.22 -20.55
CA GLU A 322 -4.59 6.07 -21.35
C GLU A 322 -4.27 4.78 -20.60
N ALA A 323 -4.91 3.67 -20.98
CA ALA A 323 -4.62 2.37 -20.36
C ALA A 323 -3.13 1.98 -20.50
N GLY A 324 -2.47 2.35 -21.61
CA GLY A 324 -1.04 2.16 -21.77
C GLY A 324 -0.19 2.91 -20.73
N ASP A 325 -0.61 4.08 -20.25
CA ASP A 325 0.06 4.79 -19.16
C ASP A 325 -0.02 4.00 -17.85
N LEU A 326 -1.17 3.40 -17.58
CA LEU A 326 -1.38 2.55 -16.41
C LEU A 326 -0.56 1.26 -16.49
N VAL A 327 -0.43 0.65 -17.66
CA VAL A 327 0.48 -0.49 -17.85
C VAL A 327 1.93 -0.09 -17.58
N ARG A 328 2.38 1.09 -18.06
CA ARG A 328 3.73 1.59 -17.73
C ARG A 328 3.91 1.87 -16.24
N MET A 329 2.87 2.36 -15.57
CA MET A 329 2.87 2.50 -14.11
C MET A 329 2.99 1.14 -13.43
N MET A 330 2.25 0.12 -13.87
CA MET A 330 2.33 -1.23 -13.30
C MET A 330 3.72 -1.86 -13.47
N LEU A 331 4.33 -1.69 -14.65
CA LEU A 331 5.72 -2.10 -14.89
C LEU A 331 6.68 -1.37 -13.94
N LYS A 332 6.48 -0.06 -13.76
CA LYS A 332 7.31 0.76 -12.87
C LYS A 332 7.18 0.35 -11.40
N LEU A 333 6.00 -0.13 -11.00
CA LEU A 333 5.69 -0.61 -9.66
C LEU A 333 5.94 -2.11 -9.49
N GLU A 334 6.53 -2.77 -10.49
CA GLU A 334 6.90 -4.19 -10.42
C GLU A 334 5.69 -5.12 -10.17
N LEU A 335 4.51 -4.69 -10.62
CA LEU A 335 3.24 -5.43 -10.52
C LEU A 335 3.03 -6.37 -11.70
N CYS A 336 3.68 -6.09 -12.82
CA CYS A 336 3.75 -6.95 -13.98
C CYS A 336 5.12 -6.81 -14.66
N TYR A 337 5.44 -7.73 -15.56
CA TYR A 337 6.76 -7.81 -16.19
C TYR A 337 6.65 -8.19 -17.65
N GLU A 338 7.48 -7.59 -18.48
CA GLU A 338 7.60 -7.95 -19.89
C GLU A 338 8.27 -9.33 -20.02
N GLN A 339 7.67 -10.21 -20.82
CA GLN A 339 8.27 -11.50 -21.13
C GLN A 339 9.59 -11.33 -21.89
N ASP A 340 9.60 -10.41 -22.85
CA ASP A 340 10.78 -10.02 -23.59
C ASP A 340 10.93 -8.49 -23.53
N PRO A 341 11.88 -7.96 -22.74
CA PRO A 341 12.14 -6.52 -22.67
C PRO A 341 12.56 -5.88 -24.00
N ALA A 342 13.02 -6.68 -24.98
CA ALA A 342 13.35 -6.18 -26.32
C ALA A 342 12.10 -6.00 -27.20
N ASP A 343 10.99 -6.67 -26.88
CA ASP A 343 9.73 -6.56 -27.60
C ASP A 343 8.64 -5.91 -26.71
N SER A 344 8.32 -4.66 -27.03
CA SER A 344 7.24 -3.89 -26.38
C SER A 344 5.85 -4.53 -26.47
N ASN A 345 5.62 -5.44 -27.44
CA ASN A 345 4.37 -6.17 -27.61
C ASN A 345 4.38 -7.54 -26.94
N SER A 346 5.48 -7.92 -26.29
CA SER A 346 5.57 -9.19 -25.58
C SER A 346 4.47 -9.31 -24.51
N PRO A 347 3.97 -10.52 -24.26
CA PRO A 347 3.06 -10.78 -23.16
C PRO A 347 3.64 -10.31 -21.82
N LEU A 348 2.76 -9.88 -20.94
CA LEU A 348 3.10 -9.44 -19.59
C LEU A 348 2.81 -10.55 -18.60
N LEU A 349 3.77 -10.91 -17.76
CA LEU A 349 3.52 -11.75 -16.58
C LEU A 349 2.87 -10.89 -15.49
N ILE A 350 1.77 -11.36 -14.90
CA ILE A 350 1.21 -10.82 -13.66
C ILE A 350 1.34 -11.88 -12.56
N PRO A 351 2.37 -11.79 -11.69
CA PRO A 351 2.64 -12.85 -10.72
C PRO A 351 1.50 -13.12 -9.74
N SER A 352 0.74 -12.08 -9.37
CA SER A 352 -0.37 -12.20 -8.41
C SER A 352 -1.53 -13.07 -8.92
N ILE A 353 -1.57 -13.40 -10.21
CA ILE A 353 -2.62 -14.24 -10.83
C ILE A 353 -2.16 -15.70 -10.95
N LEU A 354 -0.88 -16.00 -10.67
CA LEU A 354 -0.38 -17.37 -10.71
C LEU A 354 -1.08 -18.21 -9.64
N GLU A 355 -1.65 -19.34 -10.07
CA GLU A 355 -2.24 -20.30 -9.14
C GLU A 355 -1.13 -21.04 -8.39
N GLU A 356 -1.19 -21.01 -7.06
CA GLU A 356 -0.52 -22.04 -6.27
C GLU A 356 -1.14 -23.39 -6.62
N SER A 357 -0.31 -24.36 -7.03
CA SER A 357 -0.75 -25.72 -7.28
C SER A 357 -1.19 -26.39 -5.98
N ARG A 358 -2.38 -26.07 -5.48
CA ARG A 358 -2.93 -26.66 -4.26
C ARG A 358 -3.20 -28.15 -4.51
N GLY A 359 -2.52 -29.02 -3.77
CA GLY A 359 -2.93 -30.42 -3.62
C GLY A 359 -2.08 -31.49 -4.32
N LYS A 360 -0.95 -31.14 -4.98
CA LYS A 360 0.07 -32.13 -5.35
C LYS A 360 1.36 -31.84 -4.57
N PRO A 361 1.99 -32.84 -3.92
CA PRO A 361 3.33 -32.62 -3.38
C PRO A 361 4.21 -32.20 -4.55
N GLN A 362 4.75 -30.99 -4.48
CA GLN A 362 5.68 -30.51 -5.49
C GLN A 362 6.98 -31.30 -5.32
N LYS A 363 7.04 -32.43 -6.00
CA LYS A 363 8.26 -33.24 -6.13
C LYS A 363 8.95 -32.73 -7.39
N TRP A 364 10.27 -32.59 -7.31
CA TRP A 364 11.09 -32.50 -8.53
C TRP A 364 10.63 -33.59 -9.49
N LEU A 365 10.32 -33.24 -10.73
CA LEU A 365 10.10 -34.23 -11.77
C LEU A 365 11.45 -34.92 -11.97
N ILE A 366 11.61 -36.08 -11.34
CA ILE A 366 12.80 -36.91 -11.53
C ILE A 366 12.71 -37.45 -12.95
N VAL A 367 13.24 -36.70 -13.90
CA VAL A 367 13.47 -37.22 -15.25
C VAL A 367 14.62 -38.21 -15.10
N SER A 368 14.34 -39.48 -15.36
CA SER A 368 15.32 -40.58 -15.33
C SER A 368 16.33 -40.43 -16.48
N SER A 369 17.12 -39.36 -16.47
CA SER A 369 18.27 -39.17 -17.34
C SER A 369 19.52 -39.13 -16.46
N PRO A 370 20.55 -39.95 -16.74
CA PRO A 370 21.78 -40.02 -15.96
C PRO A 370 22.63 -38.71 -15.98
N GLU A 371 22.23 -37.71 -16.75
CA GLU A 371 22.92 -36.41 -16.89
C GLU A 371 22.26 -35.27 -16.09
N CYS A 372 21.15 -35.52 -15.38
CA CYS A 372 20.42 -34.46 -14.69
C CYS A 372 21.00 -34.18 -13.28
N LEU A 373 21.87 -33.16 -13.18
CA LEU A 373 22.37 -32.64 -11.90
C LEU A 373 21.36 -31.65 -11.32
N TYR A 374 20.65 -32.06 -10.26
CA TYR A 374 19.76 -31.17 -9.52
C TYR A 374 20.57 -30.33 -8.53
N VAL A 375 20.47 -29.01 -8.65
CA VAL A 375 21.03 -28.06 -7.68
C VAL A 375 19.89 -27.20 -7.15
N GLY A 376 19.64 -27.30 -5.85
CA GLY A 376 18.74 -26.41 -5.13
C GLY A 376 19.51 -25.31 -4.41
N ARG A 377 18.87 -24.15 -4.23
CA ARG A 377 19.36 -23.11 -3.32
C ARG A 377 18.25 -22.83 -2.31
N HIS A 378 18.61 -22.84 -1.03
CA HIS A 378 17.72 -22.43 0.04
C HIS A 378 17.93 -20.94 0.29
N LEU A 379 16.84 -20.16 0.31
CA LEU A 379 16.87 -18.75 0.66
C LEU A 379 16.13 -18.57 1.98
N GLU A 380 16.85 -18.13 3.00
CA GLU A 380 16.29 -17.79 4.31
C GLU A 380 16.66 -16.34 4.64
N CYS A 381 15.81 -15.67 5.43
CA CYS A 381 16.20 -14.43 6.06
C CYS A 381 17.24 -14.72 7.15
N ASP A 382 18.34 -13.96 7.16
CA ASP A 382 19.39 -14.04 8.20
C ASP A 382 18.82 -13.94 9.63
N ASP A 383 17.77 -13.12 9.80
CA ASP A 383 16.97 -13.06 11.01
C ASP A 383 15.52 -13.45 10.72
N SER A 384 15.27 -14.75 10.54
CA SER A 384 13.93 -15.29 10.32
C SER A 384 12.98 -15.10 11.52
N SER A 385 13.51 -14.76 12.70
CA SER A 385 12.73 -14.53 13.92
C SER A 385 12.03 -13.17 13.95
N HIS A 386 12.64 -12.14 13.34
CA HIS A 386 12.11 -10.77 13.24
C HIS A 386 11.73 -10.36 11.82
N MET A 387 12.12 -11.13 10.80
CA MET A 387 11.86 -10.79 9.40
C MET A 387 11.28 -12.00 8.66
N PHE A 388 10.63 -11.72 7.54
CA PHE A 388 10.31 -12.72 6.53
C PHE A 388 10.39 -12.13 5.12
N LEU A 389 10.45 -13.03 4.14
CA LEU A 389 10.26 -12.73 2.74
C LEU A 389 8.79 -12.36 2.52
N ALA A 390 8.50 -11.06 2.43
CA ALA A 390 7.15 -10.57 2.19
C ALA A 390 6.56 -11.21 0.92
N PRO A 391 5.23 -11.37 0.78
CA PRO A 391 4.66 -12.10 -0.36
C PRO A 391 5.00 -11.45 -1.72
N GLY A 392 5.23 -10.14 -1.73
CA GLY A 392 5.74 -9.43 -2.90
C GLY A 392 7.13 -9.91 -3.36
N PHE A 393 7.99 -10.39 -2.46
CA PHE A 393 9.34 -10.87 -2.78
C PHE A 393 9.34 -11.97 -3.84
N PHE A 394 8.43 -12.94 -3.74
CA PHE A 394 8.41 -14.05 -4.70
C PHE A 394 7.93 -13.64 -6.08
N ALA A 395 7.01 -12.67 -6.16
CA ALA A 395 6.62 -12.05 -7.42
C ALA A 395 7.82 -11.38 -8.10
N LEU A 396 8.64 -10.64 -7.33
CA LEU A 396 9.87 -10.02 -7.84
C LEU A 396 10.91 -11.08 -8.27
N LEU A 397 11.08 -12.13 -7.46
CA LEU A 397 12.05 -13.20 -7.74
C LEU A 397 11.69 -13.94 -9.03
N GLN A 398 10.40 -14.23 -9.25
CA GLN A 398 9.91 -14.85 -10.48
C GLN A 398 10.19 -13.97 -11.71
N ALA A 399 10.08 -12.65 -11.56
CA ALA A 399 10.34 -11.71 -12.63
C ALA A 399 11.81 -11.54 -12.99
N ILE A 400 12.70 -11.43 -11.99
CA ILE A 400 14.15 -11.40 -12.20
C ILE A 400 14.59 -12.70 -12.89
N ASN A 401 14.01 -13.82 -12.46
CA ASN A 401 14.27 -15.09 -13.09
C ASN A 401 13.58 -15.24 -14.44
N LEU A 402 12.63 -14.40 -14.86
CA LEU A 402 12.06 -14.46 -16.21
C LEU A 402 13.10 -14.11 -17.28
N LEU A 403 13.94 -13.11 -16.99
CA LEU A 403 15.16 -12.81 -17.76
C LEU A 403 16.15 -13.99 -17.81
N THR A 404 16.07 -14.88 -16.82
CA THR A 404 16.96 -16.05 -16.68
C THR A 404 16.29 -17.37 -17.06
N LEU A 405 14.96 -17.43 -17.21
CA LEU A 405 14.14 -18.63 -17.46
C LEU A 405 14.19 -19.06 -18.93
N LEU A 406 14.77 -18.24 -19.80
CA LEU A 406 15.35 -18.70 -21.06
C LEU A 406 16.50 -19.71 -20.82
N LEU A 407 16.98 -19.85 -19.58
CA LEU A 407 17.87 -20.90 -19.08
C LEU A 407 17.20 -21.67 -17.91
N GLN A 408 16.50 -22.75 -18.23
CA GLN A 408 16.28 -23.96 -17.40
C GLN A 408 16.34 -23.87 -15.85
N PHE A 409 15.46 -23.12 -15.18
CA PHE A 409 15.28 -23.26 -13.73
C PHE A 409 13.81 -23.38 -13.31
N GLN A 410 13.44 -24.50 -12.68
CA GLN A 410 12.20 -24.59 -11.90
C GLN A 410 12.49 -24.03 -10.50
N VAL A 411 11.82 -22.94 -10.13
CA VAL A 411 11.90 -22.38 -8.77
C VAL A 411 10.81 -23.04 -7.93
N LEU A 412 11.24 -23.85 -6.97
CA LEU A 412 10.40 -24.37 -5.91
C LEU A 412 10.47 -23.41 -4.72
N VAL A 413 9.38 -22.72 -4.41
CA VAL A 413 9.27 -21.93 -3.17
C VAL A 413 8.61 -22.83 -2.13
N ILE A 414 9.36 -23.19 -1.08
CA ILE A 414 8.86 -23.98 0.07
C ILE A 414 8.43 -23.03 1.17
#